data_AF-A0A800J5R9-F1
#
_entry.id   AF-A0A800J5R9-F1
#
_cell.length_a   1.000
_cell.length_b   1.000
_cell.length_c   1.000
_cell.angle_alpha   90.00
_cell.angle_beta   90.00
_cell.angle_gamma   90.00
#
_symmetry.space_group_name_H-M   'P 1'
#
loop_
_entity.id
_entity.type
_entity.pdbx_description
1 polymer ?
#
loop_
_entity_poly.entity_id
_entity_poly.type
_entity_poly.pdbx_seq_one_letter_code
_entity_poly.pdbx_strand_id
1 'polypeptide(L)'
;MRLGTHIAGGVLGYTVAATFFQVPWTATGVVVASAAAAAPDVDTLGSTVGRVFSPLARRIERRFGHRTITHCYAAQGTVALAALPFLWTGLPHLYAAVVVGYVSHPFLDTWTVQGVRVFWPWSDRRGVFPYYNRQETAYRTTTGSRVDAFFGIAFVCLTIPFAVLEHDGYQRFVRKVQADAGAAVRDFLDWSADGYLVEIEVEASDPQHLQRLEGRFEAVGTTGANTLLVRDTTDGRVFSLGPAYSANFQPDRVIAHRGDRVQVSRRQITLDGRVLADLESLVPDGPDGQPVRHLIDGQVTLTEAAGVTPDEFRFDTVTGTEKRLSLQFATLADLDRLNLSGFLVEQGSVTLRVFTREGEAEDYDPQDTARSEVRRVTFAHKPSEPPRLLVQEGQTVAVGDTIAVLTSSALVTARLDVAEAQAALAAAQSARPPLASDPVALRQRLTQAEDASRRIAERHAQGFEPARALESARARAADLRAQLAAAESQSAARADAWQRTQAERVREAAARLRRARLRHATASRDGIVRSSGAGVVRRIETRALGPDRTEVRVVLVAPRPGALDRSPDL
;
A
#
# COMPACT_ATOMS: atom_id res chain seq x y z
N MET A 1 17.25 63.61 -15.93
CA MET A 1 16.58 63.56 -14.61
C MET A 1 17.63 63.66 -13.51
N ARG A 2 17.29 63.56 -12.22
CA ARG A 2 18.31 63.42 -11.16
C ARG A 2 19.00 62.06 -11.25
N LEU A 3 20.25 61.99 -10.80
CA LEU A 3 21.03 60.74 -10.74
C LEU A 3 20.29 59.62 -10.00
N GLY A 4 19.63 59.94 -8.88
CA GLY A 4 18.85 58.95 -8.12
C GLY A 4 17.70 58.33 -8.92
N THR A 5 17.02 59.12 -9.77
CA THR A 5 15.95 58.64 -10.64
C THR A 5 16.49 57.71 -11.73
N HIS A 6 17.65 58.03 -12.30
CA HIS A 6 18.31 57.19 -13.30
C HIS A 6 18.79 55.87 -12.70
N ILE A 7 19.39 55.89 -11.51
CA ILE A 7 19.77 54.66 -10.78
C ILE A 7 18.53 53.81 -10.50
N ALA A 8 17.47 54.40 -9.94
CA ALA A 8 16.24 53.68 -9.65
C ALA A 8 15.60 53.06 -10.92
N GLY A 9 15.58 53.81 -12.03
CA GLY A 9 15.09 53.32 -13.31
C GLY A 9 15.96 52.23 -13.93
N GLY A 10 17.29 52.31 -13.78
CA GLY A 10 18.22 51.27 -14.22
C GLY A 10 18.09 49.98 -13.44
N VAL A 11 17.93 50.06 -12.11
CA VAL A 11 17.67 48.90 -11.24
C VAL A 11 16.33 48.26 -11.56
N LEU A 12 15.27 49.06 -11.74
CA LEU A 12 13.96 48.57 -12.18
C LEU A 12 14.07 47.87 -13.54
N GLY A 13 14.73 48.51 -14.52
CA GLY A 13 14.91 47.95 -15.85
C GLY A 13 15.66 46.62 -15.82
N TYR A 14 16.77 46.55 -15.08
CA TYR A 14 17.50 45.30 -14.88
C TYR A 14 16.63 44.22 -14.20
N THR A 15 15.87 44.59 -13.17
CA THR A 15 15.00 43.65 -12.45
C THR A 15 13.92 43.10 -13.38
N VAL A 16 13.24 43.97 -14.15
CA VAL A 16 12.26 43.56 -15.16
C VAL A 16 12.90 42.65 -16.22
N ALA A 17 14.09 42.99 -16.70
CA ALA A 17 14.81 42.16 -17.67
C ALA A 17 15.19 40.78 -17.08
N ALA A 18 15.66 40.74 -15.83
CA ALA A 18 15.94 39.50 -15.11
C ALA A 18 14.68 38.63 -14.99
N THR A 19 13.54 39.23 -14.63
CA THR A 19 12.24 38.53 -14.53
C THR A 19 11.79 37.92 -15.87
N PHE A 20 11.79 38.69 -16.96
CA PHE A 20 11.24 38.23 -18.24
C PHE A 20 12.19 37.36 -19.07
N PHE A 21 13.50 37.66 -19.03
CA PHE A 21 14.51 36.88 -19.76
C PHE A 21 15.10 35.74 -18.93
N GLN A 22 14.61 35.52 -17.70
CA GLN A 22 15.03 34.45 -16.79
C GLN A 22 16.53 34.44 -16.53
N VAL A 23 17.09 35.64 -16.38
CA VAL A 23 18.51 35.84 -16.09
C VAL A 23 18.63 36.00 -14.57
N PRO A 24 19.62 35.37 -13.90
CA PRO A 24 19.72 35.42 -12.44
C PRO A 24 19.75 36.87 -11.91
N TRP A 25 18.82 37.21 -11.03
CA TRP A 25 18.88 38.47 -10.29
C TRP A 25 19.93 38.37 -9.19
N THR A 26 20.90 39.30 -9.21
CA THR A 26 22.03 39.26 -8.28
C THR A 26 22.30 40.66 -7.73
N ALA A 27 22.79 40.72 -6.48
CA ALA A 27 23.21 41.98 -5.88
C ALA A 27 24.33 42.66 -6.71
N THR A 28 25.24 41.87 -7.29
CA THR A 28 26.26 42.36 -8.23
C THR A 28 25.64 42.95 -9.49
N GLY A 29 24.63 42.30 -10.07
CA GLY A 29 23.85 42.83 -11.19
C GLY A 29 23.18 44.16 -10.87
N VAL A 30 22.58 44.32 -9.67
CA VAL A 30 21.97 45.58 -9.22
C VAL A 30 23.01 46.71 -9.14
N VAL A 31 24.18 46.43 -8.56
CA VAL A 31 25.28 47.41 -8.47
C VAL A 31 25.78 47.80 -9.87
N VAL A 32 25.97 46.82 -10.75
CA VAL A 32 26.42 47.06 -12.13
C VAL A 32 25.37 47.83 -12.93
N ALA A 33 24.08 47.51 -12.80
CA ALA A 33 22.99 48.24 -13.43
C ALA A 33 22.92 49.69 -12.94
N SER A 34 23.13 49.92 -11.65
CA SER A 34 23.20 51.26 -11.05
C SER A 34 24.37 52.08 -11.62
N ALA A 35 25.55 51.46 -11.74
CA ALA A 35 26.73 52.09 -12.32
C ALA A 35 26.56 52.37 -13.83
N ALA A 36 25.98 51.42 -14.57
CA ALA A 36 25.72 51.54 -16.00
C ALA A 36 24.68 52.62 -16.29
N ALA A 37 23.64 52.74 -15.47
CA ALA A 37 22.67 53.83 -15.55
C ALA A 37 23.30 55.19 -15.28
N ALA A 38 24.33 55.28 -14.43
CA ALA A 38 25.03 56.52 -14.16
C ALA A 38 26.04 56.91 -15.26
N ALA A 39 26.48 55.95 -16.08
CA ALA A 39 27.61 56.12 -17.01
C ALA A 39 27.39 57.15 -18.15
N PRO A 40 26.21 57.29 -18.79
CA PRO A 40 26.04 58.18 -19.93
C PRO A 40 26.31 59.66 -19.61
N ASP A 41 26.06 60.08 -18.37
CA ASP A 41 26.28 61.44 -17.87
C ASP A 41 27.76 61.79 -17.61
N VAL A 42 28.70 60.92 -18.00
CA VAL A 42 30.14 61.22 -18.05
C VAL A 42 30.49 62.29 -19.10
N ASP A 43 29.52 62.73 -19.91
CA ASP A 43 29.65 63.69 -20.99
C ASP A 43 29.51 65.15 -20.59
N THR A 44 29.14 65.46 -19.33
CA THR A 44 28.97 66.85 -18.83
C THR A 44 29.57 67.07 -17.45
N LEU A 45 30.15 68.25 -17.23
CA LEU A 45 30.54 68.70 -15.90
C LEU A 45 29.37 69.03 -14.96
N GLY A 46 28.14 69.12 -15.49
CA GLY A 46 26.94 69.40 -14.70
C GLY A 46 26.46 68.21 -13.85
N SER A 47 26.89 67.00 -14.16
CA SER A 47 26.48 65.78 -13.44
C SER A 47 27.46 65.43 -12.31
N THR A 48 27.01 64.63 -11.35
CA THR A 48 27.90 64.13 -10.28
C THR A 48 28.98 63.20 -10.84
N VAL A 49 28.64 62.39 -11.85
CA VAL A 49 29.54 61.41 -12.48
C VAL A 49 30.60 62.11 -13.35
N GLY A 50 30.19 63.06 -14.19
CA GLY A 50 31.12 63.80 -15.04
C GLY A 50 32.04 64.73 -14.26
N ARG A 51 31.68 65.16 -13.05
CA ARG A 51 32.60 65.85 -12.13
C ARG A 51 33.73 64.94 -11.62
N VAL A 52 33.45 63.67 -11.36
CA VAL A 52 34.48 62.69 -10.98
C VAL A 52 35.46 62.47 -12.14
N PHE A 53 34.94 62.34 -13.37
CA PHE A 53 35.74 62.17 -14.59
C PHE A 53 35.95 63.50 -15.36
N SER A 54 36.23 64.59 -14.62
CA SER A 54 36.25 65.94 -15.18
C SER A 54 37.14 66.17 -16.42
N PRO A 55 38.31 65.53 -16.62
CA PRO A 55 39.09 65.76 -17.85
C PRO A 55 38.44 65.13 -19.08
N LEU A 56 37.75 64.01 -18.92
CA LEU A 56 37.05 63.33 -20.02
C LEU A 56 35.74 64.06 -20.34
N ALA A 57 34.95 64.37 -19.31
CA ALA A 57 33.70 65.11 -19.45
C ALA A 57 33.91 66.45 -20.18
N ARG A 58 34.93 67.23 -19.79
CA ARG A 58 35.26 68.51 -20.47
C ARG A 58 35.55 68.35 -21.95
N ARG A 59 36.24 67.28 -22.36
CA ARG A 59 36.59 67.04 -23.76
C ARG A 59 35.36 66.66 -24.57
N ILE A 60 34.52 65.79 -24.01
CA ILE A 60 33.29 65.33 -24.66
C ILE A 60 32.30 66.49 -24.78
N GLU A 61 32.05 67.20 -23.67
CA GLU A 61 31.12 68.35 -23.59
C GLU A 61 31.47 69.43 -24.60
N ARG A 62 32.77 69.80 -24.72
CA ARG A 62 33.22 70.82 -25.68
C ARG A 62 33.10 70.39 -27.14
N ARG A 63 33.26 69.10 -27.44
CA ARG A 63 33.32 68.59 -28.82
C ARG A 63 31.96 68.16 -29.35
N PHE A 64 31.11 67.59 -28.51
CA PHE A 64 29.84 66.97 -28.92
C PHE A 64 28.62 67.52 -28.17
N GLY A 65 28.82 68.28 -27.09
CA GLY A 65 27.75 68.74 -26.22
C GLY A 65 27.14 67.62 -25.36
N HIS A 66 26.37 68.00 -24.34
CA HIS A 66 25.67 67.07 -23.46
C HIS A 66 24.47 66.41 -24.17
N ARG A 67 24.20 65.14 -23.84
CA ARG A 67 23.08 64.29 -24.36
C ARG A 67 23.16 63.98 -25.85
N THR A 68 24.40 63.83 -26.32
CA THR A 68 24.70 63.57 -27.73
C THR A 68 25.40 62.22 -27.89
N ILE A 69 26.73 62.20 -27.83
CA ILE A 69 27.53 61.02 -28.21
C ILE A 69 27.36 59.83 -27.26
N THR A 70 27.17 60.05 -25.95
CA THR A 70 27.00 58.97 -24.96
C THR A 70 25.55 58.47 -24.87
N HIS A 71 24.58 59.24 -25.37
CA HIS A 71 23.16 58.90 -25.21
C HIS A 71 22.50 58.36 -26.50
N CYS A 72 23.18 58.42 -27.65
CA CYS A 72 22.64 57.94 -28.92
C CYS A 72 22.59 56.39 -29.03
N TYR A 73 21.81 55.88 -29.98
CA TYR A 73 21.72 54.43 -30.22
C TYR A 73 23.06 53.80 -30.62
N ALA A 74 23.95 54.55 -31.29
CA ALA A 74 25.29 54.05 -31.60
C ALA A 74 26.11 53.78 -30.33
N ALA A 75 26.01 54.64 -29.31
CA ALA A 75 26.67 54.41 -28.03
C ALA A 75 26.04 53.24 -27.27
N GLN A 76 24.71 53.13 -27.24
CA GLN A 76 24.02 52.00 -26.64
C GLN A 76 24.43 50.67 -27.30
N GLY A 77 24.50 50.63 -28.63
CA GLY A 77 24.98 49.46 -29.38
C GLY A 77 26.46 49.15 -29.11
N THR A 78 27.31 50.17 -29.01
CA THR A 78 28.74 49.98 -28.69
C THR A 78 28.92 49.40 -27.29
N VAL A 79 28.16 49.88 -26.30
CA VAL A 79 28.17 49.35 -24.93
C VAL A 79 27.66 47.91 -24.91
N ALA A 80 26.60 47.60 -25.66
CA ALA A 80 26.12 46.22 -25.79
C ALA A 80 27.16 45.29 -26.41
N LEU A 81 27.83 45.72 -27.49
CA LEU A 81 28.92 44.95 -28.10
C LEU A 81 30.10 44.75 -27.14
N ALA A 82 30.49 45.79 -26.40
CA ALA A 82 31.55 45.72 -25.40
C ALA A 82 31.20 44.81 -24.21
N ALA A 83 29.91 44.65 -23.91
CA ALA A 83 29.43 43.77 -22.85
C ALA A 83 29.30 42.29 -23.27
N LEU A 84 29.40 41.95 -24.57
CA LEU A 84 29.27 40.57 -25.06
C LEU A 84 30.17 39.54 -24.36
N PRO A 85 31.41 39.85 -23.91
CA PRO A 85 32.22 38.90 -23.16
C PRO A 85 31.52 38.32 -21.93
N PHE A 86 30.62 39.07 -21.27
CA PHE A 86 29.83 38.54 -20.14
C PHE A 86 28.93 37.38 -20.54
N LEU A 87 28.41 37.35 -21.77
CA LEU A 87 27.65 36.21 -22.27
C LEU A 87 28.55 34.99 -22.48
N TRP A 88 29.73 35.20 -23.07
CA TRP A 88 30.69 34.12 -23.33
C TRP A 88 31.29 33.52 -22.05
N THR A 89 31.40 34.31 -20.98
CA THR A 89 31.87 33.83 -19.66
C THR A 89 30.75 33.25 -18.79
N GLY A 90 29.53 33.07 -19.31
CA GLY A 90 28.41 32.50 -18.54
C GLY A 90 27.83 33.45 -17.47
N LEU A 91 28.01 34.77 -17.63
CA LEU A 91 27.50 35.81 -16.73
C LEU A 91 26.42 36.69 -17.43
N PRO A 92 25.31 36.10 -17.92
CA PRO A 92 24.29 36.85 -18.66
C PRO A 92 23.62 37.95 -17.83
N HIS A 93 23.62 37.82 -16.50
CA HIS A 93 23.10 38.82 -15.57
C HIS A 93 23.89 40.14 -15.61
N LEU A 94 25.22 40.06 -15.80
CA LEU A 94 26.04 41.26 -15.95
C LEU A 94 25.86 41.91 -17.31
N TYR A 95 25.69 41.12 -18.38
CA TYR A 95 25.33 41.63 -19.70
C TYR A 95 24.01 42.42 -19.64
N ALA A 96 22.96 41.80 -19.09
CA ALA A 96 21.66 42.43 -18.95
C ALA A 96 21.75 43.71 -18.08
N ALA A 97 22.48 43.66 -16.96
CA ALA A 97 22.68 44.80 -16.08
C ALA A 97 23.36 45.98 -16.79
N VAL A 98 24.44 45.73 -17.55
CA VAL A 98 25.16 46.77 -18.29
C VAL A 98 24.29 47.36 -19.40
N VAL A 99 23.69 46.52 -20.24
CA VAL A 99 22.92 46.99 -21.40
C VAL A 99 21.65 47.70 -20.96
N VAL A 100 20.84 47.07 -20.12
CA VAL A 100 19.56 47.64 -19.68
C VAL A 100 19.77 48.84 -18.77
N GLY A 101 20.76 48.77 -17.86
CA GLY A 101 21.16 49.90 -17.03
C GLY A 101 21.56 51.10 -17.89
N TYR A 102 22.48 50.92 -18.85
CA TYR A 102 22.92 52.00 -19.73
C TYR A 102 21.79 52.56 -20.61
N VAL A 103 20.99 51.70 -21.24
CA VAL A 103 19.87 52.12 -22.12
C VAL A 103 18.78 52.85 -21.36
N SER A 104 18.53 52.49 -20.09
CA SER A 104 17.51 53.14 -19.26
C SER A 104 17.74 54.65 -19.13
N HIS A 105 19.00 55.10 -19.08
CA HIS A 105 19.31 56.49 -18.81
C HIS A 105 18.98 57.42 -19.98
N PRO A 106 19.46 57.20 -21.23
CA PRO A 106 19.02 57.94 -22.39
C PRO A 106 17.51 57.84 -22.61
N PHE A 107 16.91 56.68 -22.34
CA PHE A 107 15.46 56.49 -22.44
C PHE A 107 14.71 57.42 -21.48
N LEU A 108 15.09 57.48 -20.20
CA LEU A 108 14.50 58.39 -19.22
C LEU A 108 14.75 59.86 -19.54
N ASP A 109 15.90 60.19 -20.14
CA ASP A 109 16.17 61.56 -20.58
C ASP A 109 15.28 62.00 -21.76
N THR A 110 14.71 61.07 -22.54
CA THR A 110 13.66 61.42 -23.51
C THR A 110 12.37 61.93 -22.85
N TRP A 111 12.12 61.58 -21.57
CA TRP A 111 10.98 62.07 -20.78
C TRP A 111 11.20 63.47 -20.19
N THR A 112 12.37 64.05 -20.43
CA THR A 112 12.68 65.41 -20.00
C THR A 112 12.40 66.42 -21.10
N VAL A 113 12.17 67.69 -20.72
CA VAL A 113 11.95 68.79 -21.67
C VAL A 113 13.11 68.94 -22.67
N GLN A 114 14.35 68.67 -22.25
CA GLN A 114 15.56 68.84 -23.08
C GLN A 114 15.75 67.71 -24.11
N GLY A 115 15.19 66.53 -23.88
CA GLY A 115 15.35 65.35 -24.74
C GLY A 115 16.80 64.89 -24.93
N VAL A 116 16.98 63.96 -25.89
CA VAL A 116 18.27 63.33 -26.23
C VAL A 116 18.46 63.29 -27.75
N ARG A 117 19.68 63.42 -28.27
CA ARG A 117 19.96 63.22 -29.70
C ARG A 117 20.12 61.73 -30.03
N VAL A 118 19.01 61.00 -29.98
CA VAL A 118 18.98 59.53 -30.04
C VAL A 118 19.57 58.97 -31.34
N PHE A 119 19.39 59.66 -32.48
CA PHE A 119 19.86 59.24 -33.81
C PHE A 119 21.18 59.88 -34.25
N TRP A 120 21.94 60.51 -33.34
CA TRP A 120 23.27 61.02 -33.67
C TRP A 120 24.24 59.85 -34.00
N PRO A 121 25.11 59.95 -35.03
CA PRO A 121 25.43 61.13 -35.85
C PRO A 121 24.56 61.34 -37.10
N TRP A 122 23.62 60.45 -37.39
CA TRP A 122 22.81 60.50 -38.63
C TRP A 122 21.73 61.59 -38.62
N SER A 123 21.29 62.03 -37.44
CA SER A 123 20.31 63.12 -37.29
C SER A 123 20.58 63.91 -36.02
N ASP A 124 20.47 65.24 -36.12
CA ASP A 124 20.68 66.16 -34.99
C ASP A 124 19.38 66.48 -34.23
N ARG A 125 18.26 65.84 -34.60
CA ARG A 125 16.96 66.04 -33.94
C ARG A 125 16.97 65.42 -32.55
N ARG A 126 16.40 66.16 -31.59
CA ARG A 126 16.19 65.69 -30.21
C ARG A 126 14.97 64.78 -30.16
N GLY A 127 15.20 63.52 -29.82
CA GLY A 127 14.17 62.55 -29.45
C GLY A 127 13.61 62.88 -28.07
N VAL A 128 12.28 62.90 -28.00
CA VAL A 128 11.50 63.24 -26.81
C VAL A 128 10.26 62.36 -26.76
N PHE A 129 9.87 61.93 -25.57
CA PHE A 129 8.69 61.09 -25.35
C PHE A 129 7.95 61.54 -24.07
N PRO A 130 6.62 61.67 -24.08
CA PRO A 130 5.74 61.60 -25.25
C PRO A 130 5.95 62.81 -26.18
N TYR A 131 5.83 62.57 -27.48
CA TYR A 131 5.84 63.62 -28.50
C TYR A 131 4.42 64.12 -28.72
N TYR A 132 4.15 65.37 -28.36
CA TYR A 132 2.85 66.00 -28.57
C TYR A 132 3.04 67.28 -29.38
N ASN A 133 2.38 67.35 -30.54
CA ASN A 133 2.58 68.39 -31.54
C ASN A 133 1.93 69.74 -31.19
N ARG A 134 0.90 69.77 -30.34
CA ARG A 134 0.20 71.01 -29.95
C ARG A 134 0.83 71.72 -28.76
N GLN A 135 1.48 70.97 -27.86
CA GLN A 135 2.22 71.51 -26.73
C GLN A 135 3.50 70.72 -26.58
N GLU A 136 4.57 71.27 -27.13
CA GLU A 136 5.85 70.57 -27.27
C GLU A 136 6.46 70.15 -25.93
N THR A 137 6.04 70.74 -24.80
CA THR A 137 6.57 70.42 -23.46
C THR A 137 5.56 69.72 -22.54
N ALA A 138 4.34 69.47 -23.02
CA ALA A 138 3.31 68.85 -22.21
C ALA A 138 3.72 67.44 -21.77
N TYR A 139 3.38 67.09 -20.53
CA TYR A 139 3.67 65.79 -19.90
C TYR A 139 5.16 65.44 -19.75
N ARG A 140 6.09 66.38 -20.00
CA ARG A 140 7.54 66.19 -19.82
C ARG A 140 8.02 66.75 -18.50
N THR A 141 9.04 66.11 -17.95
CA THR A 141 9.62 66.48 -16.66
C THR A 141 10.75 67.50 -16.82
N THR A 142 10.87 68.36 -15.82
CA THR A 142 12.07 69.16 -15.61
C THR A 142 12.94 68.49 -14.54
N THR A 143 14.26 68.49 -14.76
CA THR A 143 15.21 67.88 -13.83
C THR A 143 15.08 68.51 -12.45
N GLY A 144 14.87 67.67 -11.42
CA GLY A 144 14.72 68.09 -10.03
C GLY A 144 13.33 68.61 -9.64
N SER A 145 12.32 68.47 -10.50
CA SER A 145 10.91 68.73 -10.17
C SER A 145 10.32 67.69 -9.21
N ARG A 146 9.14 67.98 -8.64
CA ARG A 146 8.38 67.00 -7.83
C ARG A 146 8.02 65.73 -8.64
N VAL A 147 7.80 65.88 -9.94
CA VAL A 147 7.49 64.77 -10.84
C VAL A 147 8.71 63.86 -11.04
N ASP A 148 9.92 64.41 -11.14
CA ASP A 148 11.18 63.65 -11.19
C ASP A 148 11.37 62.81 -9.90
N ALA A 149 11.12 63.41 -8.74
CA ALA A 149 11.16 62.69 -7.46
C ALA A 149 10.09 61.59 -7.37
N PHE A 150 8.86 61.86 -7.86
CA PHE A 150 7.80 60.86 -7.95
C PHE A 150 8.21 59.66 -8.81
N PHE A 151 8.81 59.88 -9.99
CA PHE A 151 9.32 58.78 -10.82
C PHE A 151 10.38 57.95 -10.10
N GLY A 152 11.34 58.60 -9.42
CA GLY A 152 12.35 57.89 -8.63
C GLY A 152 11.75 56.98 -7.56
N ILE A 153 10.77 57.49 -6.79
CA ILE A 153 10.06 56.70 -5.77
C ILE A 153 9.25 55.57 -6.42
N ALA A 154 8.51 55.87 -7.49
CA ALA A 154 7.69 54.90 -8.19
C ALA A 154 8.54 53.74 -8.75
N PHE A 155 9.74 54.01 -9.30
CA PHE A 155 10.64 52.97 -9.79
C PHE A 155 11.14 52.06 -8.66
N VAL A 156 11.49 52.62 -7.50
CA VAL A 156 11.88 51.83 -6.33
C VAL A 156 10.70 50.96 -5.86
N CYS A 157 9.51 51.54 -5.72
CA CYS A 157 8.31 50.80 -5.33
C CYS A 157 7.96 49.69 -6.33
N LEU A 158 8.12 49.91 -7.62
CA LEU A 158 7.85 48.93 -8.67
C LEU A 158 8.94 47.84 -8.74
N THR A 159 10.16 48.12 -8.28
CA THR A 159 11.23 47.12 -8.22
C THR A 159 10.87 45.97 -7.27
N ILE A 160 10.18 46.25 -6.16
CA ILE A 160 9.81 45.25 -5.14
C ILE A 160 8.95 44.11 -5.72
N PRO A 161 7.79 44.35 -6.36
CA PRO A 161 6.98 43.27 -6.90
C PRO A 161 7.71 42.50 -8.01
N PHE A 162 8.48 43.15 -8.88
CA PHE A 162 9.26 42.44 -9.91
C PHE A 162 10.38 41.58 -9.32
N ALA A 163 11.03 42.02 -8.24
CA ALA A 163 12.01 41.21 -7.51
C ALA A 163 11.36 39.98 -6.85
N VAL A 164 10.15 40.12 -6.30
CA VAL A 164 9.36 38.98 -5.78
C VAL A 164 8.97 38.02 -6.90
N LEU A 165 8.50 38.53 -8.05
CA LEU A 165 8.17 37.70 -9.22
C LEU A 165 9.39 36.98 -9.80
N GLU A 166 10.58 37.60 -9.74
CA GLU A 166 11.82 36.97 -10.19
C GLU A 166 12.24 35.84 -9.24
N HIS A 167 12.17 36.07 -7.93
CA HIS A 167 12.55 35.07 -6.92
C HIS A 167 11.74 33.76 -7.05
N ASP A 168 10.43 33.88 -7.24
CA ASP A 168 9.56 32.70 -7.39
C ASP A 168 9.59 32.13 -8.82
N GLY A 169 10.09 32.93 -9.77
CA GLY A 169 10.12 32.65 -11.20
C GLY A 169 8.84 33.11 -11.91
N TYR A 170 9.00 33.98 -12.93
CA TYR A 170 7.88 34.50 -13.74
C TYR A 170 6.95 33.39 -14.28
N GLN A 171 7.53 32.25 -14.68
CA GLN A 171 6.76 31.12 -15.17
C GLN A 171 5.78 30.56 -14.13
N ARG A 172 6.16 30.52 -12.85
CA ARG A 172 5.28 30.05 -11.76
C ARG A 172 4.16 31.04 -11.49
N PHE A 173 4.44 32.34 -11.56
CA PHE A 173 3.38 33.35 -11.50
C PHE A 173 2.36 33.16 -12.63
N VAL A 174 2.83 32.98 -13.88
CA VAL A 174 1.95 32.71 -15.02
C VAL A 174 1.12 31.45 -14.80
N ARG A 175 1.74 30.36 -14.33
CA ARG A 175 1.05 29.09 -14.01
C ARG A 175 0.01 29.25 -12.91
N LYS A 176 0.30 30.04 -11.87
CA LYS A 176 -0.65 30.36 -10.79
C LYS A 176 -1.83 31.21 -11.28
N VAL A 177 -1.61 32.09 -12.26
CA VAL A 177 -2.66 32.89 -12.91
C VAL A 177 -3.50 32.01 -13.85
N GLN A 178 -2.88 31.08 -14.58
CA GLN A 178 -3.60 30.10 -15.40
C GLN A 178 -4.48 29.19 -14.56
N ALA A 179 -3.97 28.74 -13.41
CA ALA A 179 -4.65 27.86 -12.46
C ALA A 179 -5.31 26.64 -13.13
N ASP A 180 -4.64 26.07 -14.13
CA ASP A 180 -5.10 24.91 -14.88
C ASP A 180 -4.33 23.63 -14.49
N ALA A 181 -4.87 22.47 -14.87
CA ALA A 181 -4.25 21.18 -14.56
C ALA A 181 -2.84 21.02 -15.15
N GLY A 182 -2.58 21.54 -16.36
CA GLY A 182 -1.28 21.42 -17.00
C GLY A 182 -0.21 22.27 -16.32
N ALA A 183 -0.60 23.44 -15.81
CA ALA A 183 0.23 24.32 -14.99
C ALA A 183 0.61 23.63 -13.67
N ALA A 184 -0.37 23.05 -12.99
CA ALA A 184 -0.15 22.28 -11.76
C ALA A 184 0.74 21.04 -11.98
N VAL A 185 0.59 20.34 -13.12
CA VAL A 185 1.46 19.22 -13.49
C VAL A 185 2.92 19.67 -13.64
N ARG A 186 3.18 20.81 -14.31
CA ARG A 186 4.55 21.33 -14.46
C ARG A 186 5.15 21.73 -13.11
N ASP A 187 4.38 22.41 -12.26
CA ASP A 187 4.85 22.78 -10.92
C ASP A 187 5.10 21.56 -10.03
N PHE A 188 4.25 20.53 -10.14
CA PHE A 188 4.46 19.24 -9.47
C PHE A 188 5.76 18.56 -9.92
N LEU A 189 6.02 18.50 -11.23
CA LEU A 189 7.24 17.88 -11.76
C LEU A 189 8.50 18.64 -11.34
N ASP A 190 8.45 19.98 -11.35
CA ASP A 190 9.57 20.82 -10.93
C ASP A 190 9.87 20.62 -9.42
N TRP A 191 8.87 20.71 -8.55
CA TRP A 191 9.08 20.58 -7.09
C TRP A 191 9.35 19.16 -6.63
N SER A 192 8.76 18.14 -7.27
CA SER A 192 9.09 16.75 -6.95
C SER A 192 10.51 16.37 -7.36
N ALA A 193 11.06 16.98 -8.44
CA ALA A 193 12.46 16.83 -8.81
C ALA A 193 13.41 17.50 -7.80
N ASP A 194 12.99 18.61 -7.19
CA ASP A 194 13.71 19.30 -6.10
C ASP A 194 13.57 18.60 -4.73
N GLY A 195 12.77 17.52 -4.65
CA GLY A 195 12.56 16.74 -3.43
C GLY A 195 11.53 17.35 -2.48
N TYR A 196 10.49 18.01 -2.99
CA TYR A 196 9.38 18.50 -2.17
C TYR A 196 8.12 17.65 -2.38
N LEU A 197 7.38 17.44 -1.30
CA LEU A 197 5.97 17.07 -1.38
C LEU A 197 5.18 18.24 -1.94
N VAL A 198 4.12 17.94 -2.69
CA VAL A 198 3.32 18.96 -3.36
C VAL A 198 1.88 18.75 -2.98
N GLU A 199 1.28 19.80 -2.42
CA GLU A 199 -0.16 19.85 -2.16
C GLU A 199 -0.83 20.54 -3.33
N ILE A 200 -2.02 20.08 -3.69
CA ILE A 200 -2.80 20.62 -4.78
C ILE A 200 -4.11 21.12 -4.21
N GLU A 201 -4.35 22.42 -4.38
CA GLU A 201 -5.64 23.03 -4.14
C GLU A 201 -6.49 22.87 -5.40
N VAL A 202 -7.64 22.23 -5.25
CA VAL A 202 -8.48 21.78 -6.35
C VAL A 202 -9.89 22.31 -6.16
N GLU A 203 -10.43 22.91 -7.22
CA GLU A 203 -11.87 23.07 -7.45
C GLU A 203 -12.17 22.32 -8.75
N ALA A 204 -12.83 21.17 -8.64
CA ALA A 204 -13.13 20.32 -9.78
C ALA A 204 -14.56 19.78 -9.70
N SER A 205 -15.11 19.46 -10.87
CA SER A 205 -16.43 18.86 -10.99
C SER A 205 -16.36 17.58 -11.81
N ASP A 206 -17.19 16.60 -11.42
CA ASP A 206 -17.45 15.41 -12.21
C ASP A 206 -18.72 15.66 -13.05
N PRO A 207 -18.59 15.81 -14.38
CA PRO A 207 -19.75 16.04 -15.24
C PRO A 207 -20.72 14.86 -15.31
N GLN A 208 -20.25 13.64 -15.04
CA GLN A 208 -21.05 12.42 -15.17
C GLN A 208 -21.92 12.19 -13.93
N HIS A 209 -21.34 12.37 -12.74
CA HIS A 209 -22.02 12.10 -11.47
C HIS A 209 -22.47 13.35 -10.71
N LEU A 210 -22.25 14.54 -11.29
CA LEU A 210 -22.59 15.84 -10.70
C LEU A 210 -21.99 16.05 -9.29
N GLN A 211 -20.81 15.47 -9.07
CA GLN A 211 -20.06 15.62 -7.83
C GLN A 211 -19.08 16.78 -7.95
N ARG A 212 -18.78 17.42 -6.81
CA ARG A 212 -17.75 18.46 -6.73
C ARG A 212 -16.66 18.02 -5.77
N LEU A 213 -15.43 18.24 -6.18
CA LEU A 213 -14.23 18.02 -5.39
C LEU A 213 -13.62 19.40 -5.09
N GLU A 214 -13.67 19.80 -3.83
CA GLU A 214 -13.10 21.06 -3.36
C GLU A 214 -12.24 20.76 -2.13
N GLY A 215 -10.99 21.21 -2.15
CA GLY A 215 -10.09 21.02 -1.02
C GLY A 215 -8.62 20.98 -1.40
N ARG A 216 -7.79 20.58 -0.44
CA ARG A 216 -6.36 20.34 -0.64
C ARG A 216 -6.08 18.86 -0.58
N PHE A 217 -5.38 18.39 -1.60
CA PHE A 217 -5.06 16.98 -1.79
C PHE A 217 -3.56 16.83 -2.05
N GLU A 218 -3.00 15.68 -1.72
CA GLU A 218 -1.58 15.43 -1.97
C GLU A 218 -1.36 14.99 -3.42
N ALA A 219 -0.37 15.55 -4.12
CA ALA A 219 0.00 15.07 -5.44
C ALA A 219 0.82 13.77 -5.34
N VAL A 220 0.41 12.76 -6.10
CA VAL A 220 1.05 11.44 -6.12
C VAL A 220 1.86 11.22 -7.40
N GLY A 221 1.33 11.67 -8.53
CA GLY A 221 1.91 11.39 -9.83
C GLY A 221 1.11 11.98 -10.98
N THR A 222 1.47 11.60 -12.21
CA THR A 222 0.85 12.10 -13.44
C THR A 222 0.63 10.95 -14.41
N THR A 223 -0.53 10.88 -15.05
CA THR A 223 -0.84 9.86 -16.09
C THR A 223 -0.68 10.43 -17.50
N GLY A 224 -0.43 11.74 -17.63
CA GLY A 224 -0.18 12.41 -18.90
C GLY A 224 0.28 13.86 -18.69
N ALA A 225 0.42 14.62 -19.78
CA ALA A 225 0.92 15.99 -19.72
C ALA A 225 0.00 16.98 -18.97
N ASN A 226 -1.31 16.69 -18.93
CA ASN A 226 -2.33 17.55 -18.33
C ASN A 226 -3.21 16.78 -17.33
N THR A 227 -2.78 15.61 -16.86
CA THR A 227 -3.55 14.78 -15.92
C THR A 227 -2.71 14.49 -14.69
N LEU A 228 -3.17 15.02 -13.55
CA LEU A 228 -2.54 14.89 -12.24
C LEU A 228 -3.30 13.86 -11.42
N LEU A 229 -2.58 13.04 -10.66
CA LEU A 229 -3.16 12.13 -9.68
C LEU A 229 -3.01 12.74 -8.30
N VAL A 230 -4.15 12.92 -7.62
CA VAL A 230 -4.19 13.45 -6.26
C VAL A 230 -4.72 12.40 -5.30
N ARG A 231 -4.22 12.42 -4.06
CA ARG A 231 -4.63 11.53 -2.98
C ARG A 231 -5.25 12.34 -1.87
N ASP A 232 -6.39 11.87 -1.40
CA ASP A 232 -7.00 12.35 -0.18
C ASP A 232 -6.25 11.78 1.02
N THR A 233 -5.68 12.65 1.84
CA THR A 233 -4.93 12.25 3.06
C THR A 233 -5.84 11.70 4.15
N THR A 234 -7.15 11.95 4.08
CA THR A 234 -8.14 11.49 5.06
C THR A 234 -8.61 10.06 4.74
N ASP A 235 -8.99 9.84 3.48
CA ASP A 235 -9.59 8.57 3.03
C ASP A 235 -8.60 7.65 2.27
N GLY A 236 -7.40 8.14 1.95
CA GLY A 236 -6.39 7.42 1.18
C GLY A 236 -6.74 7.18 -0.29
N ARG A 237 -7.88 7.71 -0.77
CA ARG A 237 -8.36 7.52 -2.14
C ARG A 237 -7.56 8.36 -3.12
N VAL A 238 -7.29 7.80 -4.29
CA VAL A 238 -6.60 8.50 -5.38
C VAL A 238 -7.61 8.85 -6.47
N PHE A 239 -7.53 10.07 -6.97
CA PHE A 239 -8.38 10.60 -8.04
C PHE A 239 -7.51 11.14 -9.16
N SER A 240 -7.99 10.99 -10.40
CA SER A 240 -7.37 11.63 -11.56
C SER A 240 -8.05 12.95 -11.88
N LEU A 241 -7.26 14.01 -12.00
CA LEU A 241 -7.67 15.37 -12.34
C LEU A 241 -7.11 15.74 -13.70
N GLY A 242 -7.97 15.99 -14.68
CA GLY A 242 -7.52 16.44 -15.98
C GLY A 242 -8.66 16.78 -16.93
N PRO A 243 -8.34 17.40 -18.08
CA PRO A 243 -9.35 17.78 -19.07
C PRO A 243 -9.86 16.57 -19.88
N ALA A 244 -9.21 15.41 -19.77
CA ALA A 244 -9.61 14.20 -20.48
C ALA A 244 -10.91 13.62 -19.90
N TYR A 245 -11.79 13.11 -20.76
CA TYR A 245 -13.02 12.42 -20.33
C TYR A 245 -12.75 11.11 -19.56
N SER A 246 -11.54 10.58 -19.63
CA SER A 246 -11.11 9.41 -18.86
C SER A 246 -10.64 9.76 -17.43
N ALA A 247 -10.54 11.06 -17.09
CA ALA A 247 -10.21 11.50 -15.75
C ALA A 247 -11.47 11.49 -14.87
N ASN A 248 -11.31 11.20 -13.58
CA ASN A 248 -12.43 11.13 -12.64
C ASN A 248 -13.07 12.52 -12.43
N PHE A 249 -12.26 13.58 -12.39
CA PHE A 249 -12.76 14.96 -12.26
C PHE A 249 -12.14 15.88 -13.30
N GLN A 250 -12.97 16.79 -13.81
CA GLN A 250 -12.55 17.89 -14.67
C GLN A 250 -12.32 19.13 -13.81
N PRO A 251 -11.09 19.66 -13.76
CA PRO A 251 -10.80 20.78 -12.89
C PRO A 251 -11.22 22.11 -13.50
N ASP A 252 -11.91 22.91 -12.70
CA ASP A 252 -12.19 24.32 -12.98
C ASP A 252 -11.00 25.19 -12.55
N ARG A 253 -10.33 24.81 -11.45
CA ARG A 253 -9.15 25.49 -10.91
C ARG A 253 -8.21 24.52 -10.20
N VAL A 254 -6.93 24.54 -10.54
CA VAL A 254 -5.88 23.74 -9.91
C VAL A 254 -4.67 24.59 -9.61
N ILE A 255 -4.22 24.61 -8.36
CA ILE A 255 -3.02 25.32 -7.94
C ILE A 255 -2.15 24.38 -7.12
N ALA A 256 -0.88 24.25 -7.52
CA ALA A 256 0.11 23.52 -6.75
C ALA A 256 0.73 24.42 -5.68
N HIS A 257 0.94 23.85 -4.49
CA HIS A 257 1.64 24.46 -3.36
C HIS A 257 2.83 23.59 -2.95
N ARG A 258 3.94 24.24 -2.60
CA ARG A 258 5.14 23.56 -2.12
C ARG A 258 4.95 23.13 -0.67
N GLY A 259 5.02 21.82 -0.42
CA GLY A 259 4.97 21.20 0.90
C GLY A 259 6.34 20.94 1.49
N ASP A 260 6.42 19.90 2.33
CA ASP A 260 7.63 19.51 3.06
C ASP A 260 8.73 18.94 2.15
N ARG A 261 9.98 19.15 2.55
CA ARG A 261 11.14 18.58 1.85
C ARG A 261 11.37 17.13 2.28
N VAL A 262 11.56 16.24 1.31
CA VAL A 262 11.69 14.80 1.48
C VAL A 262 12.82 14.25 0.63
N GLN A 263 13.44 13.16 1.10
CA GLN A 263 14.35 12.35 0.31
C GLN A 263 13.58 11.18 -0.29
N VAL A 264 13.74 10.98 -1.61
CA VAL A 264 13.02 9.94 -2.34
C VAL A 264 13.99 8.82 -2.71
N SER A 265 13.83 7.67 -2.08
CA SER A 265 14.58 6.45 -2.38
C SER A 265 13.79 5.62 -3.40
N ARG A 266 14.29 5.50 -4.63
CA ARG A 266 13.65 4.71 -5.71
C ARG A 266 14.42 3.41 -5.90
N ARG A 267 13.72 2.27 -5.76
CA ARG A 267 14.34 0.95 -5.80
C ARG A 267 13.52 -0.03 -6.60
N GLN A 268 14.17 -0.78 -7.48
CA GLN A 268 13.54 -1.87 -8.22
C GLN A 268 13.72 -3.18 -7.45
N ILE A 269 12.61 -3.84 -7.13
CA ILE A 269 12.52 -5.06 -6.35
C ILE A 269 11.96 -6.16 -7.25
N THR A 270 12.72 -7.23 -7.43
CA THR A 270 12.26 -8.42 -8.14
C THR A 270 11.49 -9.33 -7.18
N LEU A 271 10.25 -9.66 -7.53
CA LEU A 271 9.34 -10.43 -6.68
C LEU A 271 9.17 -11.89 -7.14
N ASP A 272 10.01 -12.38 -8.04
CA ASP A 272 9.93 -13.75 -8.56
C ASP A 272 9.92 -14.79 -7.43
N GLY A 273 8.83 -15.56 -7.33
CA GLY A 273 8.64 -16.59 -6.30
C GLY A 273 8.32 -16.06 -4.90
N ARG A 274 8.00 -14.77 -4.75
CA ARG A 274 7.71 -14.09 -3.47
C ARG A 274 6.24 -13.70 -3.34
N VAL A 275 5.81 -13.35 -2.13
CA VAL A 275 4.48 -12.78 -1.89
C VAL A 275 4.52 -11.26 -1.92
N LEU A 276 3.40 -10.64 -2.28
CA LEU A 276 3.28 -9.17 -2.28
C LEU A 276 3.46 -8.57 -0.87
N ALA A 277 3.12 -9.31 0.19
CA ALA A 277 3.35 -8.91 1.58
C ALA A 277 4.83 -8.67 1.92
N ASP A 278 5.78 -9.20 1.15
CA ASP A 278 7.21 -8.96 1.39
C ASP A 278 7.57 -7.47 1.24
N LEU A 279 6.77 -6.72 0.49
CA LEU A 279 6.94 -5.28 0.35
C LEU A 279 6.71 -4.52 1.66
N GLU A 280 5.93 -5.05 2.62
CA GLU A 280 5.74 -4.47 3.96
C GLU A 280 7.09 -4.32 4.67
N SER A 281 7.99 -5.30 4.51
CA SER A 281 9.31 -5.30 5.17
C SER A 281 10.31 -4.29 4.60
N LEU A 282 10.02 -3.75 3.42
CA LEU A 282 10.90 -2.82 2.69
C LEU A 282 10.49 -1.36 2.88
N VAL A 283 9.39 -1.10 3.58
CA VAL A 283 8.93 0.23 3.95
C VAL A 283 9.22 0.43 5.44
N PRO A 284 10.02 1.43 5.82
CA PRO A 284 10.28 1.71 7.22
C PRO A 284 9.03 2.25 7.91
N ASP A 285 8.92 2.01 9.22
CA ASP A 285 7.91 2.63 10.06
C ASP A 285 8.36 4.05 10.44
N GLY A 286 7.43 4.99 10.35
CA GLY A 286 7.62 6.36 10.81
C GLY A 286 7.55 6.47 12.35
N PRO A 287 7.76 7.67 12.89
CA PRO A 287 7.75 7.92 14.34
C PRO A 287 6.41 7.57 15.02
N ASP A 288 5.30 7.57 14.26
CA ASP A 288 3.96 7.22 14.74
C ASP A 288 3.66 5.70 14.66
N GLY A 289 4.65 4.89 14.27
CA GLY A 289 4.49 3.44 14.07
C GLY A 289 3.68 3.07 12.82
N GLN A 290 3.40 4.04 11.94
CA GLN A 290 2.77 3.83 10.64
C GLN A 290 3.83 3.81 9.54
N PRO A 291 3.66 3.03 8.47
CA PRO A 291 4.62 2.99 7.37
C PRO A 291 4.80 4.39 6.77
N VAL A 292 6.06 4.77 6.57
CA VAL A 292 6.42 6.05 5.93
C VAL A 292 5.77 6.13 4.54
N ARG A 293 5.50 7.35 4.05
CA ARG A 293 4.93 7.58 2.72
C ARG A 293 5.73 6.79 1.68
N HIS A 294 5.03 5.98 0.90
CA HIS A 294 5.60 5.12 -0.13
C HIS A 294 4.67 5.00 -1.33
N LEU A 295 5.23 4.63 -2.50
CA LEU A 295 4.49 4.35 -3.72
C LEU A 295 5.09 3.13 -4.42
N ILE A 296 4.23 2.28 -4.96
CA ILE A 296 4.58 1.04 -5.63
C ILE A 296 4.12 1.14 -7.08
N ASP A 297 5.07 1.04 -8.01
CA ASP A 297 4.83 1.05 -9.45
C ASP A 297 5.39 -0.21 -10.09
N GLY A 298 4.71 -0.84 -11.02
CA GLY A 298 5.28 -1.94 -11.78
C GLY A 298 4.25 -2.95 -12.24
N GLN A 299 4.73 -4.05 -12.78
CA GLN A 299 3.88 -5.13 -13.26
C GLN A 299 4.40 -6.47 -12.76
N VAL A 300 3.47 -7.27 -12.25
CA VAL A 300 3.74 -8.61 -11.73
C VAL A 300 2.75 -9.61 -12.32
N THR A 301 3.24 -10.80 -12.63
CA THR A 301 2.41 -11.94 -13.01
C THR A 301 2.27 -12.82 -11.78
N LEU A 302 1.04 -13.05 -11.36
CA LEU A 302 0.68 -13.84 -10.19
C LEU A 302 0.46 -15.29 -10.59
N THR A 303 0.58 -16.21 -9.63
CA THR A 303 0.30 -17.63 -9.88
C THR A 303 -1.16 -17.90 -10.22
N GLU A 304 -2.06 -17.02 -9.79
CA GLU A 304 -3.50 -17.14 -9.99
C GLU A 304 -4.15 -15.78 -10.27
N ALA A 305 -5.39 -15.81 -10.75
CA ALA A 305 -6.06 -14.59 -11.17
C ALA A 305 -6.43 -13.73 -9.97
N ALA A 306 -5.91 -12.50 -9.93
CA ALA A 306 -6.36 -11.50 -8.97
C ALA A 306 -7.64 -10.89 -9.53
N GLY A 307 -8.79 -11.25 -8.95
CA GLY A 307 -10.11 -10.73 -9.33
C GLY A 307 -10.29 -9.27 -8.94
N VAL A 308 -9.42 -8.39 -9.41
CA VAL A 308 -9.47 -6.95 -9.18
C VAL A 308 -10.50 -6.35 -10.13
N THR A 309 -11.59 -5.83 -9.57
CA THR A 309 -12.60 -5.09 -10.33
C THR A 309 -12.24 -3.60 -10.34
N PRO A 310 -12.18 -2.96 -11.52
CA PRO A 310 -12.05 -1.50 -11.63
C PRO A 310 -13.15 -0.79 -10.84
N ASP A 311 -12.81 0.29 -10.14
CA ASP A 311 -13.78 1.14 -9.45
C ASP A 311 -14.00 2.45 -10.23
N GLU A 312 -15.23 2.65 -10.69
CA GLU A 312 -15.65 3.77 -11.54
C GLU A 312 -15.46 5.15 -10.87
N PHE A 313 -15.41 5.20 -9.54
CA PHE A 313 -15.36 6.46 -8.77
C PHE A 313 -13.98 6.83 -8.24
N ARG A 314 -12.93 6.07 -8.59
CA ARG A 314 -11.55 6.38 -8.20
C ARG A 314 -10.58 6.10 -9.33
N PHE A 315 -9.35 6.55 -9.15
CA PHE A 315 -8.25 6.06 -9.97
C PHE A 315 -7.84 4.68 -9.47
N ASP A 316 -7.90 3.69 -10.35
CA ASP A 316 -7.47 2.33 -10.05
C ASP A 316 -5.94 2.27 -9.95
N THR A 317 -5.42 2.44 -8.73
CA THR A 317 -3.98 2.30 -8.44
C THR A 317 -3.48 0.88 -8.68
N VAL A 318 -4.38 -0.09 -8.65
CA VAL A 318 -4.10 -1.50 -8.94
C VAL A 318 -5.09 -1.98 -9.98
N THR A 319 -4.59 -2.37 -11.15
CA THR A 319 -5.39 -2.94 -12.23
C THR A 319 -4.93 -4.37 -12.50
N GLY A 320 -5.86 -5.29 -12.72
CA GLY A 320 -5.56 -6.70 -12.92
C GLY A 320 -6.33 -7.28 -14.09
N THR A 321 -5.65 -8.04 -14.95
CA THR A 321 -6.29 -8.89 -15.96
C THR A 321 -5.80 -10.31 -15.78
N GLU A 322 -6.70 -11.19 -15.33
CA GLU A 322 -6.37 -12.56 -14.96
C GLU A 322 -5.19 -12.59 -13.98
N LYS A 323 -4.06 -13.16 -14.41
CA LYS A 323 -2.82 -13.29 -13.62
C LYS A 323 -1.93 -12.06 -13.65
N ARG A 324 -2.12 -11.12 -14.58
CA ARG A 324 -1.28 -9.94 -14.68
C ARG A 324 -1.85 -8.83 -13.80
N LEU A 325 -1.01 -8.29 -12.92
CA LEU A 325 -1.33 -7.18 -12.04
C LEU A 325 -0.41 -6.01 -12.38
N SER A 326 -0.98 -4.84 -12.63
CA SER A 326 -0.28 -3.58 -12.83
C SER A 326 -0.55 -2.67 -11.64
N LEU A 327 0.54 -2.24 -10.99
CA LEU A 327 0.54 -1.31 -9.87
C LEU A 327 0.98 0.06 -10.41
N GLN A 328 0.18 1.08 -10.20
CA GLN A 328 0.45 2.46 -10.57
C GLN A 328 0.16 3.35 -9.37
N PHE A 329 1.22 3.88 -8.75
CA PHE A 329 1.11 4.70 -7.55
C PHE A 329 0.35 4.03 -6.40
N ALA A 330 0.43 2.69 -6.33
CA ALA A 330 -0.24 1.89 -5.30
C ALA A 330 0.48 1.99 -3.95
N THR A 331 -0.26 1.74 -2.87
CA THR A 331 0.30 1.63 -1.52
C THR A 331 0.08 0.25 -0.93
N LEU A 332 0.80 -0.09 0.14
CA LEU A 332 0.57 -1.32 0.91
C LEU A 332 -0.89 -1.42 1.37
N ALA A 333 -1.48 -0.30 1.80
CA ALA A 333 -2.90 -0.22 2.16
C ALA A 333 -3.85 -0.54 0.98
N ASP A 334 -3.47 -0.24 -0.27
CA ASP A 334 -4.26 -0.63 -1.44
C ASP A 334 -4.20 -2.15 -1.68
N LEU A 335 -3.03 -2.77 -1.45
CA LEU A 335 -2.86 -4.22 -1.57
C LEU A 335 -3.67 -4.95 -0.50
N ASP A 336 -3.65 -4.47 0.74
CA ASP A 336 -4.45 -5.05 1.82
C ASP A 336 -5.95 -4.88 1.58
N ARG A 337 -6.40 -3.68 1.17
CA ARG A 337 -7.81 -3.42 0.85
C ARG A 337 -8.35 -4.34 -0.24
N LEU A 338 -7.52 -4.68 -1.23
CA LEU A 338 -7.87 -5.57 -2.33
C LEU A 338 -7.57 -7.06 -2.02
N ASN A 339 -7.15 -7.39 -0.80
CA ASN A 339 -6.75 -8.74 -0.38
C ASN A 339 -5.67 -9.36 -1.30
N LEU A 340 -4.74 -8.55 -1.77
CA LEU A 340 -3.68 -8.95 -2.71
C LEU A 340 -2.39 -9.38 -2.01
N SER A 341 -2.17 -8.99 -0.76
CA SER A 341 -0.93 -9.19 -0.02
C SER A 341 -0.49 -10.67 0.07
N GLY A 342 -1.46 -11.60 0.05
CA GLY A 342 -1.20 -13.06 0.10
C GLY A 342 -0.86 -13.72 -1.24
N PHE A 343 -0.94 -13.02 -2.38
CA PHE A 343 -0.68 -13.63 -3.69
C PHE A 343 0.81 -13.86 -3.93
N LEU A 344 1.14 -14.99 -4.55
CA LEU A 344 2.49 -15.29 -5.02
C LEU A 344 2.71 -14.70 -6.41
N VAL A 345 3.84 -14.01 -6.57
CA VAL A 345 4.33 -13.52 -7.85
C VAL A 345 5.13 -14.63 -8.52
N GLU A 346 4.70 -15.03 -9.71
CA GLU A 346 5.41 -15.96 -10.59
C GLU A 346 6.60 -15.28 -11.26
N GLN A 347 6.38 -14.07 -11.79
CA GLN A 347 7.42 -13.26 -12.41
C GLN A 347 7.07 -11.78 -12.38
N GLY A 348 8.02 -10.91 -12.06
CA GLY A 348 7.87 -9.46 -12.20
C GLY A 348 8.73 -8.66 -11.24
N SER A 349 8.82 -7.36 -11.52
CA SER A 349 9.52 -6.42 -10.67
C SER A 349 8.65 -5.20 -10.41
N VAL A 350 8.74 -4.69 -9.19
CA VAL A 350 8.07 -3.45 -8.77
C VAL A 350 9.12 -2.43 -8.37
N THR A 351 8.86 -1.18 -8.66
CA THR A 351 9.62 -0.03 -8.20
C THR A 351 8.95 0.51 -6.95
N LEU A 352 9.62 0.41 -5.82
CA LEU A 352 9.21 1.03 -4.56
C LEU A 352 9.89 2.40 -4.44
N ARG A 353 9.08 3.43 -4.22
CA ARG A 353 9.51 4.79 -3.89
C ARG A 353 9.18 5.05 -2.43
N VAL A 354 10.18 5.30 -1.60
CA VAL A 354 9.98 5.63 -0.18
C VAL A 354 10.38 7.09 0.02
N PHE A 355 9.56 7.84 0.76
CA PHE A 355 9.72 9.27 0.99
C PHE A 355 10.06 9.52 2.47
N THR A 356 11.34 9.62 2.80
CA THR A 356 11.81 9.87 4.17
C THR A 356 12.05 11.36 4.41
N ARG A 357 11.99 11.79 5.67
CA ARG A 357 12.37 13.17 6.04
C ARG A 357 13.88 13.35 5.95
N GLU A 358 14.32 14.55 5.60
CA GLU A 358 15.74 14.88 5.48
C GLU A 358 16.45 14.70 6.84
N GLY A 359 17.38 13.74 6.94
CA GLY A 359 18.16 13.46 8.15
C GLY A 359 17.76 12.19 8.92
N GLU A 360 16.67 11.52 8.56
CA GLU A 360 16.36 10.17 9.07
C GLU A 360 17.23 9.15 8.34
N ALA A 361 18.06 8.41 9.08
CA ALA A 361 18.84 7.31 8.53
C ALA A 361 17.90 6.21 8.04
N GLU A 362 18.16 5.66 6.85
CA GLU A 362 17.58 4.38 6.42
C GLU A 362 18.16 3.27 7.33
N ASP A 363 17.65 3.13 8.56
CA ASP A 363 18.08 2.10 9.54
C ASP A 363 17.57 0.70 9.18
N TYR A 364 17.40 0.44 7.88
CA TYR A 364 16.92 -0.82 7.34
C TYR A 364 17.74 -1.16 6.09
N ASP A 365 18.12 -2.44 5.95
CA ASP A 365 18.87 -2.91 4.77
C ASP A 365 17.94 -2.88 3.54
N PRO A 366 18.22 -2.04 2.52
CA PRO A 366 17.41 -1.88 1.31
C PRO A 366 17.21 -3.15 0.49
N GLN A 367 18.07 -4.14 0.70
CA GLN A 367 18.10 -5.41 -0.02
C GLN A 367 17.68 -6.60 0.86
N ASP A 368 17.42 -6.37 2.16
CA ASP A 368 16.96 -7.39 3.09
C ASP A 368 15.48 -7.72 2.83
N THR A 369 15.31 -8.48 1.76
CA THR A 369 14.06 -9.13 1.39
C THR A 369 13.89 -10.47 2.14
N ALA A 370 14.64 -10.72 3.23
CA ALA A 370 14.76 -12.03 3.83
C ALA A 370 13.66 -12.36 4.85
N ARG A 371 12.66 -11.50 5.07
CA ARG A 371 11.76 -11.64 6.22
C ARG A 371 10.57 -12.58 6.06
N SER A 372 10.35 -13.21 4.91
CA SER A 372 9.15 -14.05 4.73
C SER A 372 9.43 -15.39 4.07
N GLU A 373 9.05 -16.47 4.74
CA GLU A 373 8.90 -17.80 4.16
C GLU A 373 7.41 -18.09 3.96
N VAL A 374 7.01 -18.44 2.74
CA VAL A 374 5.62 -18.76 2.40
C VAL A 374 5.41 -20.26 2.53
N ARG A 375 4.50 -20.66 3.41
CA ARG A 375 4.11 -22.07 3.61
C ARG A 375 2.65 -22.27 3.24
N ARG A 376 2.38 -23.39 2.56
CA ARG A 376 1.03 -23.77 2.13
C ARG A 376 0.57 -24.98 2.91
N VAL A 377 -0.58 -24.86 3.57
CA VAL A 377 -1.30 -26.00 4.11
C VAL A 377 -2.51 -26.23 3.22
N THR A 378 -2.48 -27.32 2.45
CA THR A 378 -3.54 -27.68 1.51
C THR A 378 -4.21 -28.96 1.99
N PHE A 379 -5.55 -28.98 2.00
CA PHE A 379 -6.32 -30.16 2.30
C PHE A 379 -7.61 -30.18 1.46
N ALA A 380 -8.17 -31.38 1.24
CA ALA A 380 -9.37 -31.55 0.44
C ALA A 380 -10.52 -32.13 1.26
N HIS A 381 -11.75 -31.75 0.91
CA HIS A 381 -12.97 -32.26 1.50
C HIS A 381 -14.07 -32.44 0.44
N LYS A 382 -15.12 -33.18 0.78
CA LYS A 382 -16.31 -33.29 -0.09
C LYS A 382 -17.17 -32.04 0.07
N PRO A 383 -17.78 -31.50 -1.00
CA PRO A 383 -18.65 -30.33 -0.90
C PRO A 383 -19.83 -30.50 0.07
N SER A 384 -20.37 -31.72 0.19
CA SER A 384 -21.45 -32.06 1.13
C SER A 384 -21.04 -32.08 2.59
N GLU A 385 -19.74 -32.05 2.88
CA GLU A 385 -19.13 -32.18 4.21
C GLU A 385 -18.10 -31.05 4.40
N PRO A 386 -18.55 -29.78 4.57
CA PRO A 386 -17.63 -28.66 4.71
C PRO A 386 -16.82 -28.75 6.02
N PRO A 387 -15.52 -28.42 5.99
CA PRO A 387 -14.67 -28.43 7.17
C PRO A 387 -15.07 -27.30 8.11
N ARG A 388 -14.86 -27.51 9.41
CA ARG A 388 -14.89 -26.42 10.37
C ARG A 388 -13.48 -25.81 10.48
N LEU A 389 -13.31 -24.62 9.90
CA LEU A 389 -12.09 -23.83 10.06
C LEU A 389 -12.01 -23.27 11.49
N LEU A 390 -10.83 -23.39 12.12
CA LEU A 390 -10.55 -22.88 13.46
C LEU A 390 -9.66 -21.64 13.46
N VAL A 391 -9.14 -21.25 12.29
CA VAL A 391 -8.29 -20.09 12.09
C VAL A 391 -8.96 -19.06 11.19
N GLN A 392 -8.61 -17.80 11.38
CA GLN A 392 -9.06 -16.67 10.56
C GLN A 392 -7.86 -15.98 9.89
N GLU A 393 -8.13 -15.25 8.81
CA GLU A 393 -7.13 -14.37 8.19
C GLU A 393 -6.67 -13.31 9.20
N GLY A 394 -5.37 -13.06 9.27
CA GLY A 394 -4.70 -12.23 10.28
C GLY A 394 -4.27 -12.96 11.55
N GLN A 395 -4.70 -14.20 11.79
CA GLN A 395 -4.34 -14.94 13.00
C GLN A 395 -2.94 -15.57 12.90
N THR A 396 -2.16 -15.48 13.97
CA THR A 396 -0.87 -16.17 14.08
C THR A 396 -1.08 -17.63 14.49
N VAL A 397 -0.39 -18.55 13.82
CA VAL A 397 -0.50 -20.00 14.00
C VAL A 397 0.90 -20.58 14.22
N ALA A 398 1.03 -21.51 15.16
CA ALA A 398 2.28 -22.23 15.42
C ALA A 398 2.33 -23.59 14.69
N VAL A 399 3.53 -24.17 14.59
CA VAL A 399 3.70 -25.53 14.06
C VAL A 399 2.90 -26.52 14.92
N GLY A 400 2.03 -27.32 14.28
CA GLY A 400 1.23 -28.34 14.97
C GLY A 400 -0.15 -27.88 15.46
N ASP A 401 -0.47 -26.58 15.39
CA ASP A 401 -1.79 -26.04 15.72
C ASP A 401 -2.86 -26.61 14.80
N THR A 402 -4.08 -26.75 15.31
CA THR A 402 -5.20 -27.26 14.52
C THR A 402 -5.81 -26.15 13.67
N ILE A 403 -5.70 -26.27 12.36
CA ILE A 403 -6.21 -25.30 11.39
C ILE A 403 -7.68 -25.59 11.06
N ALA A 404 -8.01 -26.87 10.85
CA ALA A 404 -9.34 -27.27 10.44
C ALA A 404 -9.71 -28.65 10.98
N VAL A 405 -11.01 -28.85 11.24
CA VAL A 405 -11.58 -30.15 11.58
C VAL A 405 -12.48 -30.60 10.42
N LEU A 406 -12.11 -31.71 9.81
CA LEU A 406 -12.86 -32.37 8.74
C LEU A 406 -13.96 -33.22 9.37
N THR A 407 -15.21 -32.75 9.28
CA THR A 407 -16.38 -33.57 9.60
C THR A 407 -16.58 -34.58 8.49
N SER A 408 -15.95 -35.75 8.61
CA SER A 408 -16.16 -36.84 7.66
C SER A 408 -17.31 -37.75 8.11
N SER A 409 -18.15 -38.18 7.16
CA SER A 409 -19.10 -39.28 7.39
C SER A 409 -18.40 -40.54 7.92
N ALA A 410 -17.16 -40.78 7.51
CA ALA A 410 -16.32 -41.86 8.01
C ALA A 410 -16.08 -41.82 9.54
N LEU A 411 -15.87 -40.64 10.12
CA LEU A 411 -15.70 -40.48 11.57
C LEU A 411 -16.99 -40.82 12.33
N VAL A 412 -18.14 -40.38 11.81
CA VAL A 412 -19.46 -40.68 12.40
C VAL A 412 -19.74 -42.18 12.35
N THR A 413 -19.52 -42.83 11.21
CA THR A 413 -19.68 -44.28 11.05
C THR A 413 -18.75 -45.05 11.99
N ALA A 414 -17.48 -44.64 12.09
CA ALA A 414 -16.53 -45.29 13.00
C ALA A 414 -16.93 -45.14 14.48
N ARG A 415 -17.57 -44.03 14.86
CA ARG A 415 -18.10 -43.83 16.22
C ARG A 415 -19.30 -44.73 16.49
N LEU A 416 -20.21 -44.87 15.52
CA LEU A 416 -21.35 -45.78 15.59
C LEU A 416 -20.89 -47.24 15.69
N ASP A 417 -19.92 -47.66 14.87
CA ASP A 417 -19.28 -48.98 14.93
C ASP A 417 -18.76 -49.34 16.33
N VAL A 418 -18.15 -48.37 17.02
CA VAL A 418 -17.67 -48.55 18.39
C VAL A 418 -18.83 -48.76 19.34
N ALA A 419 -19.88 -47.93 19.24
CA ALA A 419 -21.07 -48.05 20.08
C ALA A 419 -21.78 -49.41 19.89
N GLU A 420 -21.96 -49.84 18.64
CA GLU A 420 -22.54 -51.15 18.31
C GLU A 420 -21.69 -52.30 18.83
N ALA A 421 -20.36 -52.24 18.66
CA ALA A 421 -19.47 -53.27 19.16
C ALA A 421 -19.41 -53.32 20.70
N GLN A 422 -19.56 -52.19 21.37
CA GLN A 422 -19.72 -52.13 22.84
C GLN A 422 -21.03 -52.77 23.28
N ALA A 423 -22.13 -52.46 22.61
CA ALA A 423 -23.44 -53.05 22.90
C ALA A 423 -23.43 -54.59 22.68
N ALA A 424 -22.80 -55.07 21.59
CA ALA A 424 -22.67 -56.49 21.32
C ALA A 424 -21.83 -57.23 22.38
N LEU A 425 -20.74 -56.61 22.86
CA LEU A 425 -19.94 -57.17 23.95
C LEU A 425 -20.73 -57.24 25.25
N ALA A 426 -21.46 -56.17 25.60
CA ALA A 426 -22.30 -56.13 26.80
C ALA A 426 -23.41 -57.20 26.73
N ALA A 427 -24.06 -57.35 25.56
CA ALA A 427 -25.06 -58.38 25.33
C ALA A 427 -24.48 -59.79 25.52
N ALA A 428 -23.31 -60.07 24.94
CA ALA A 428 -22.62 -61.35 25.10
C ALA A 428 -22.23 -61.65 26.56
N GLN A 429 -21.79 -60.63 27.32
CA GLN A 429 -21.46 -60.77 28.74
C GLN A 429 -22.69 -60.98 29.64
N SER A 430 -23.84 -60.44 29.25
CA SER A 430 -25.09 -60.53 30.02
C SER A 430 -25.92 -61.79 29.74
N ALA A 431 -25.52 -62.61 28.75
CA ALA A 431 -26.24 -63.82 28.36
C ALA A 431 -26.24 -64.86 29.50
N ARG A 432 -27.41 -65.41 29.81
CA ARG A 432 -27.58 -66.43 30.86
C ARG A 432 -27.62 -67.85 30.29
N PRO A 433 -27.14 -68.86 31.03
CA PRO A 433 -27.27 -70.25 30.62
C PRO A 433 -28.75 -70.66 30.56
N PRO A 434 -29.12 -71.56 29.63
CA PRO A 434 -30.47 -72.11 29.57
C PRO A 434 -30.76 -72.91 30.84
N LEU A 435 -31.93 -72.68 31.44
CA LEU A 435 -32.38 -73.42 32.62
C LEU A 435 -32.73 -74.86 32.22
N ALA A 436 -32.21 -75.86 32.95
CA ALA A 436 -32.58 -77.25 32.76
C ALA A 436 -33.76 -77.62 33.69
N SER A 437 -34.93 -77.89 33.11
CA SER A 437 -36.14 -78.34 33.83
C SER A 437 -36.14 -79.84 34.17
N ASP A 438 -35.43 -80.65 33.36
CA ASP A 438 -35.49 -82.11 33.42
C ASP A 438 -34.95 -82.70 34.75
N PRO A 439 -33.79 -82.26 35.28
CA PRO A 439 -33.26 -82.79 36.53
C PRO A 439 -34.14 -82.42 37.73
N VAL A 440 -34.76 -81.24 37.72
CA VAL A 440 -35.63 -80.77 38.81
C VAL A 440 -36.88 -81.66 38.91
N ALA A 441 -37.53 -81.93 37.77
CA ALA A 441 -38.69 -82.81 37.71
C ALA A 441 -38.36 -84.26 38.08
N LEU A 442 -37.20 -84.78 37.63
CA LEU A 442 -36.73 -86.12 38.00
C LEU A 442 -36.40 -86.24 39.49
N ARG A 443 -35.83 -85.20 40.10
CA ARG A 443 -35.53 -85.17 41.54
C ARG A 443 -36.80 -85.24 42.37
N GLN A 444 -37.84 -84.50 41.99
CA GLN A 444 -39.16 -84.58 42.65
C GLN A 444 -39.80 -85.97 42.51
N ARG A 445 -39.76 -86.56 41.31
CA ARG A 445 -40.30 -87.92 41.06
C ARG A 445 -39.53 -88.98 41.83
N LEU A 446 -38.21 -88.84 41.95
CA LEU A 446 -37.37 -89.74 42.73
C LEU A 446 -37.75 -89.68 44.23
N THR A 447 -37.86 -88.48 44.81
CA THR A 447 -38.27 -88.34 46.22
C THR A 447 -39.60 -89.03 46.49
N GLN A 448 -40.59 -88.84 45.60
CA GLN A 448 -41.90 -89.51 45.71
C GLN A 448 -41.79 -91.04 45.63
N ALA A 449 -40.93 -91.57 44.75
CA ALA A 449 -40.72 -93.01 44.60
C ALA A 449 -39.95 -93.61 45.80
N GLU A 450 -38.98 -92.89 46.37
CA GLU A 450 -38.25 -93.30 47.58
C GLU A 450 -39.17 -93.34 48.81
N ASP A 451 -40.03 -92.34 48.98
CA ASP A 451 -41.04 -92.31 50.04
C ASP A 451 -42.06 -93.44 49.88
N ALA A 452 -42.52 -93.70 48.66
CA ALA A 452 -43.39 -94.84 48.37
C ALA A 452 -42.70 -96.17 48.70
N SER A 453 -41.42 -96.33 48.32
CA SER A 453 -40.64 -97.53 48.65
C SER A 453 -40.45 -97.72 50.15
N ARG A 454 -40.21 -96.64 50.91
CA ARG A 454 -40.13 -96.68 52.39
C ARG A 454 -41.44 -97.15 53.02
N ARG A 455 -42.57 -96.54 52.63
CA ARG A 455 -43.90 -96.93 53.12
C ARG A 455 -44.23 -98.39 52.81
N ILE A 456 -43.91 -98.86 51.60
CA ILE A 456 -44.13 -100.26 51.20
C ILE A 456 -43.22 -101.21 51.99
N ALA A 457 -41.97 -100.81 52.28
CA ALA A 457 -41.05 -101.61 53.10
C ALA A 457 -41.54 -101.78 54.54
N GLU A 458 -42.07 -100.71 55.15
CA GLU A 458 -42.66 -100.76 56.50
C GLU A 458 -43.89 -101.66 56.55
N ARG A 459 -44.79 -101.56 55.56
CA ARG A 459 -45.98 -102.42 55.46
C ARG A 459 -45.64 -103.89 55.19
N HIS A 460 -44.60 -104.16 54.39
CA HIS A 460 -44.08 -105.50 54.18
C HIS A 460 -43.50 -106.10 55.47
N ALA A 461 -42.74 -105.32 56.24
CA ALA A 461 -42.19 -105.77 57.54
C ALA A 461 -43.29 -106.12 58.56
N GLN A 462 -44.45 -105.50 58.44
CA GLN A 462 -45.65 -105.77 59.24
C GLN A 462 -46.54 -106.90 58.65
N GLY A 463 -46.15 -107.50 57.51
CA GLY A 463 -46.87 -108.62 56.88
C GLY A 463 -48.03 -108.25 55.96
N PHE A 464 -48.26 -106.96 55.67
CA PHE A 464 -49.42 -106.48 54.90
C PHE A 464 -49.21 -106.38 53.38
N GLU A 465 -47.98 -106.56 52.87
CA GLU A 465 -47.64 -106.41 51.44
C GLU A 465 -46.71 -107.54 50.98
N PRO A 466 -46.82 -108.06 49.74
CA PRO A 466 -45.98 -109.13 49.23
C PRO A 466 -44.57 -108.65 48.81
N ALA A 467 -43.55 -109.52 48.90
CA ALA A 467 -42.15 -109.20 48.58
C ALA A 467 -41.96 -108.59 47.17
N ARG A 468 -42.75 -109.06 46.19
CA ARG A 468 -42.73 -108.53 44.80
C ARG A 468 -43.10 -107.05 44.72
N ALA A 469 -43.99 -106.56 45.58
CA ALA A 469 -44.37 -105.13 45.60
C ALA A 469 -43.19 -104.27 46.09
N LEU A 470 -42.47 -104.72 47.11
CA LEU A 470 -41.27 -104.05 47.62
C LEU A 470 -40.13 -104.04 46.58
N GLU A 471 -39.89 -105.17 45.91
CA GLU A 471 -38.89 -105.26 44.83
C GLU A 471 -39.22 -104.31 43.67
N SER A 472 -40.49 -104.25 43.25
CA SER A 472 -40.91 -103.33 42.17
C SER A 472 -40.78 -101.86 42.55
N ALA A 473 -41.08 -101.49 43.80
CA ALA A 473 -40.93 -100.12 44.30
C ALA A 473 -39.44 -99.71 44.40
N ARG A 474 -38.58 -100.62 44.86
CA ARG A 474 -37.12 -100.41 44.90
C ARG A 474 -36.53 -100.30 43.50
N ALA A 475 -36.95 -101.15 42.57
CA ALA A 475 -36.53 -101.10 41.16
C ALA A 475 -36.91 -99.77 40.51
N ARG A 476 -38.13 -99.26 40.77
CA ARG A 476 -38.59 -97.95 40.27
C ARG A 476 -37.77 -96.78 40.81
N ALA A 477 -37.41 -96.82 42.10
CA ALA A 477 -36.53 -95.80 42.69
C ALA A 477 -35.11 -95.87 42.12
N ALA A 478 -34.58 -97.08 41.87
CA ALA A 478 -33.27 -97.27 41.25
C ALA A 478 -33.23 -96.77 39.79
N ASP A 479 -34.28 -97.06 39.01
CA ASP A 479 -34.44 -96.56 37.63
C ASP A 479 -34.51 -95.01 37.59
N LEU A 480 -35.31 -94.40 38.47
CA LEU A 480 -35.37 -92.94 38.59
C LEU A 480 -34.04 -92.31 39.05
N ARG A 481 -33.24 -92.98 39.91
CA ARG A 481 -31.88 -92.53 40.25
C ARG A 481 -30.95 -92.55 39.04
N ALA A 482 -31.00 -93.63 38.25
CA ALA A 482 -30.19 -93.74 37.04
C ALA A 482 -30.57 -92.67 36.00
N GLN A 483 -31.87 -92.42 35.82
CA GLN A 483 -32.39 -91.36 34.94
C GLN A 483 -31.97 -89.97 35.43
N LEU A 484 -32.03 -89.71 36.74
CA LEU A 484 -31.58 -88.43 37.31
C LEU A 484 -30.07 -88.23 37.09
N ALA A 485 -29.23 -89.23 37.38
CA ALA A 485 -27.79 -89.14 37.17
C ALA A 485 -27.43 -88.89 35.69
N ALA A 486 -28.12 -89.56 34.76
CA ALA A 486 -27.96 -89.32 33.32
C ALA A 486 -28.40 -87.89 32.92
N ALA A 487 -29.53 -87.40 33.45
CA ALA A 487 -30.02 -86.05 33.19
C ALA A 487 -29.12 -84.96 33.77
N GLU A 488 -28.56 -85.17 34.97
CA GLU A 488 -27.57 -84.27 35.59
C GLU A 488 -26.27 -84.23 34.77
N SER A 489 -25.75 -85.38 34.33
CA SER A 489 -24.58 -85.45 33.45
C SER A 489 -24.82 -84.73 32.12
N GLN A 490 -26.00 -84.91 31.51
CA GLN A 490 -26.34 -84.25 30.25
C GLN A 490 -26.55 -82.74 30.45
N SER A 491 -27.10 -82.31 31.59
CA SER A 491 -27.23 -80.89 31.94
C SER A 491 -25.86 -80.25 32.16
N ALA A 492 -24.93 -80.93 32.83
CA ALA A 492 -23.55 -80.48 33.02
C ALA A 492 -22.82 -80.33 31.68
N ALA A 493 -22.91 -81.33 30.79
CA ALA A 493 -22.31 -81.26 29.46
C ALA A 493 -22.88 -80.11 28.61
N ARG A 494 -24.21 -79.85 28.70
CA ARG A 494 -24.86 -78.69 28.05
C ARG A 494 -24.36 -77.36 28.63
N ALA A 495 -24.18 -77.27 29.95
CA ALA A 495 -23.63 -76.08 30.60
C ALA A 495 -22.18 -75.81 30.16
N ASP A 496 -21.33 -76.83 30.10
CA ASP A 496 -19.94 -76.70 29.65
C ASP A 496 -19.84 -76.32 28.16
N ALA A 497 -20.68 -76.91 27.31
CA ALA A 497 -20.78 -76.53 25.91
C ALA A 497 -21.24 -75.07 25.74
N TRP A 498 -22.24 -74.65 26.53
CA TRP A 498 -22.70 -73.27 26.55
C TRP A 498 -21.60 -72.32 27.03
N GLN A 499 -20.89 -72.64 28.11
CA GLN A 499 -19.78 -71.82 28.63
C GLN A 499 -18.66 -71.64 27.59
N ARG A 500 -18.25 -72.71 26.90
CA ARG A 500 -17.26 -72.63 25.82
C ARG A 500 -17.74 -71.73 24.69
N THR A 501 -18.99 -71.91 24.26
CA THR A 501 -19.60 -71.09 23.20
C THR A 501 -19.71 -69.61 23.62
N GLN A 502 -20.07 -69.33 24.87
CA GLN A 502 -20.12 -67.96 25.38
C GLN A 502 -18.74 -67.33 25.48
N ALA A 503 -17.74 -68.06 25.98
CA ALA A 503 -16.37 -67.58 26.02
C ALA A 503 -15.86 -67.21 24.62
N GLU A 504 -16.22 -67.99 23.60
CA GLU A 504 -15.91 -67.68 22.21
C GLU A 504 -16.63 -66.41 21.71
N ARG A 505 -17.95 -66.30 21.93
CA ARG A 505 -18.74 -65.10 21.57
C ARG A 505 -18.20 -63.82 22.23
N VAL A 506 -17.82 -63.88 23.51
CA VAL A 506 -17.23 -62.75 24.23
C VAL A 506 -15.87 -62.38 23.64
N ARG A 507 -15.02 -63.36 23.29
CA ARG A 507 -13.73 -63.12 22.63
C ARG A 507 -13.91 -62.45 21.27
N GLU A 508 -14.84 -62.93 20.44
CA GLU A 508 -15.13 -62.35 19.13
C GLU A 508 -15.67 -60.91 19.24
N ALA A 509 -16.61 -60.67 20.15
CA ALA A 509 -17.16 -59.34 20.40
C ALA A 509 -16.09 -58.36 20.91
N ALA A 510 -15.20 -58.81 21.81
CA ALA A 510 -14.08 -58.01 22.29
C ALA A 510 -13.07 -57.68 21.16
N ALA A 511 -12.79 -58.64 20.27
CA ALA A 511 -11.94 -58.41 19.10
C ALA A 511 -12.59 -57.43 18.11
N ARG A 512 -13.91 -57.52 17.89
CA ARG A 512 -14.68 -56.56 17.06
C ARG A 512 -14.60 -55.15 17.64
N LEU A 513 -14.77 -54.99 18.95
CA LEU A 513 -14.64 -53.71 19.62
C LEU A 513 -13.23 -53.12 19.47
N ARG A 514 -12.19 -53.94 19.62
CA ARG A 514 -10.79 -53.50 19.43
C ARG A 514 -10.57 -52.97 18.01
N ARG A 515 -11.04 -53.67 16.98
CA ARG A 515 -10.97 -53.21 15.58
C ARG A 515 -11.75 -51.93 15.33
N ALA A 516 -12.96 -51.81 15.89
CA ALA A 516 -13.77 -50.59 15.76
C ALA A 516 -13.07 -49.38 16.40
N ARG A 517 -12.47 -49.54 17.60
CA ARG A 517 -11.70 -48.48 18.26
C ARG A 517 -10.48 -48.03 17.47
N LEU A 518 -9.76 -48.98 16.85
CA LEU A 518 -8.63 -48.65 15.98
C LEU A 518 -9.09 -47.85 14.75
N ARG A 519 -10.20 -48.24 14.10
CA ARG A 519 -10.77 -47.46 12.99
C ARG A 519 -11.19 -46.06 13.39
N HIS A 520 -11.85 -45.92 14.54
CA HIS A 520 -12.23 -44.60 15.08
C HIS A 520 -11.00 -43.73 15.39
N ALA A 521 -9.94 -44.30 15.97
CA ALA A 521 -8.70 -43.57 16.24
C ALA A 521 -7.96 -43.13 14.97
N THR A 522 -8.03 -43.91 13.89
CA THR A 522 -7.49 -43.50 12.58
C THR A 522 -8.35 -42.40 11.95
N ALA A 523 -9.67 -42.60 11.87
CA ALA A 523 -10.59 -41.59 11.34
C ALA A 523 -10.55 -40.26 12.11
N SER A 524 -10.33 -40.31 13.43
CA SER A 524 -10.18 -39.11 14.25
C SER A 524 -8.85 -38.37 14.03
N ARG A 525 -7.78 -39.08 13.64
CA ARG A 525 -6.50 -38.45 13.28
C ARG A 525 -6.58 -37.80 11.91
N ASP A 526 -7.17 -38.51 10.94
CA ASP A 526 -7.35 -38.02 9.57
C ASP A 526 -8.37 -36.86 9.51
N GLY A 527 -9.26 -36.77 10.51
CA GLY A 527 -10.23 -35.69 10.64
C GLY A 527 -9.66 -34.35 11.13
N ILE A 528 -8.37 -34.25 11.45
CA ILE A 528 -7.76 -33.04 12.01
C ILE A 528 -6.62 -32.58 11.10
N VAL A 529 -6.73 -31.37 10.57
CA VAL A 529 -5.68 -30.73 9.78
C VAL A 529 -4.83 -29.86 10.69
N ARG A 530 -3.54 -30.16 10.78
CA ARG A 530 -2.56 -29.40 11.56
C ARG A 530 -1.68 -28.53 10.68
N SER A 531 -1.20 -27.43 11.23
CA SER A 531 -0.24 -26.57 10.56
C SER A 531 1.13 -27.24 10.40
N SER A 532 1.67 -27.21 9.18
CA SER A 532 3.04 -27.66 8.88
C SER A 532 4.10 -26.57 9.15
N GLY A 533 3.69 -25.35 9.50
CA GLY A 533 4.56 -24.19 9.71
C GLY A 533 4.01 -23.20 10.73
N ALA A 534 4.89 -22.44 11.37
CA ALA A 534 4.47 -21.25 12.12
C ALA A 534 4.33 -20.07 11.16
N GLY A 535 3.41 -19.14 11.38
CA GLY A 535 3.24 -17.94 10.56
C GLY A 535 1.87 -17.28 10.75
N VAL A 536 1.69 -16.12 10.12
CA VAL A 536 0.39 -15.43 10.07
C VAL A 536 -0.41 -15.97 8.90
N VAL A 537 -1.68 -16.33 9.14
CA VAL A 537 -2.62 -16.72 8.09
C VAL A 537 -2.95 -15.47 7.28
N ARG A 538 -2.41 -15.36 6.06
CA ARG A 538 -2.70 -14.21 5.19
C ARG A 538 -3.91 -14.43 4.30
N ARG A 539 -4.20 -15.69 3.95
CA ARG A 539 -5.36 -16.02 3.10
C ARG A 539 -5.85 -17.45 3.30
N ILE A 540 -7.17 -17.63 3.27
CA ILE A 540 -7.84 -18.93 3.24
C ILE A 540 -8.69 -19.02 1.97
N GLU A 541 -8.30 -19.88 1.04
CA GLU A 541 -8.98 -20.03 -0.24
C GLU A 541 -9.68 -21.39 -0.32
N THR A 542 -10.85 -21.40 -0.93
CA THR A 542 -11.63 -22.63 -1.17
C THR A 542 -11.90 -22.75 -2.66
N ARG A 543 -11.40 -23.82 -3.30
CA ARG A 543 -11.55 -24.10 -4.73
C ARG A 543 -12.31 -25.40 -4.97
N ALA A 544 -13.44 -25.32 -5.66
CA ALA A 544 -14.15 -26.50 -6.14
C ALA A 544 -13.40 -27.09 -7.35
N LEU A 545 -12.94 -28.34 -7.24
CA LEU A 545 -12.24 -29.08 -8.31
C LEU A 545 -13.16 -30.08 -9.02
N GLY A 546 -14.45 -30.12 -8.67
CA GLY A 546 -15.47 -31.01 -9.25
C GLY A 546 -16.62 -31.28 -8.27
N PRO A 547 -17.56 -32.16 -8.62
CA PRO A 547 -18.73 -32.47 -7.79
C PRO A 547 -18.39 -33.14 -6.46
N ASP A 548 -17.22 -33.81 -6.37
CA ASP A 548 -16.85 -34.61 -5.19
C ASP A 548 -15.64 -34.06 -4.43
N ARG A 549 -15.03 -32.95 -4.89
CA ARG A 549 -13.78 -32.45 -4.31
C ARG A 549 -13.73 -30.93 -4.27
N THR A 550 -13.64 -30.41 -3.05
CA THR A 550 -13.28 -29.03 -2.75
C THR A 550 -11.92 -29.02 -2.06
N GLU A 551 -10.99 -28.21 -2.56
CA GLU A 551 -9.67 -28.01 -1.97
C GLU A 551 -9.65 -26.69 -1.20
N VAL A 552 -9.18 -26.74 0.05
CA VAL A 552 -8.94 -25.56 0.88
C VAL A 552 -7.43 -25.36 0.98
N ARG A 553 -6.99 -24.15 0.69
CA ARG A 553 -5.59 -23.73 0.76
C ARG A 553 -5.45 -22.61 1.78
N VAL A 554 -4.60 -22.82 2.78
CA VAL A 554 -4.25 -21.82 3.78
C VAL A 554 -2.82 -21.36 3.50
N VAL A 555 -2.65 -20.07 3.27
CA VAL A 555 -1.35 -19.43 3.03
C VAL A 555 -0.84 -18.83 4.33
N LEU A 556 0.27 -19.37 4.81
CA LEU A 556 0.98 -18.90 6.00
C LEU A 556 2.22 -18.13 5.56
N VAL A 557 2.41 -16.95 6.13
CA VAL A 557 3.62 -16.14 5.93
C VAL A 557 4.35 -16.04 7.26
N ALA A 558 5.61 -16.48 7.29
CA ALA A 558 6.41 -16.59 8.51
C ALA A 558 7.69 -15.77 8.43
N PRO A 559 8.17 -15.17 9.53
CA PRO A 559 9.54 -14.67 9.64
C PRO A 559 10.54 -15.78 9.30
N ARG A 560 11.45 -15.54 8.36
CA ARG A 560 12.46 -16.54 7.97
C ARG A 560 13.40 -16.79 9.16
N PRO A 561 13.60 -18.05 9.60
CA PRO A 561 14.49 -18.38 10.70
C PRO A 561 15.95 -18.14 10.26
N GLY A 562 16.47 -16.96 10.58
CA GLY A 562 17.82 -16.51 10.19
C GLY A 562 18.01 -15.00 10.24
N ALA A 563 16.94 -14.21 10.25
CA ALA A 563 17.02 -12.74 10.31
C ALA A 563 17.29 -12.16 11.72
N LEU A 564 17.28 -12.99 12.77
CA LEU A 564 17.51 -12.56 14.16
C LEU A 564 18.95 -12.74 14.66
N ASP A 565 19.87 -13.27 13.85
CA ASP A 565 21.25 -13.56 14.27
C ASP A 565 22.24 -12.42 14.00
N ARG A 566 21.73 -11.21 13.68
CA ARG A 566 22.53 -9.98 13.65
C ARG A 566 22.07 -9.04 14.75
N SER A 567 22.38 -9.41 16.00
CA SER A 567 22.50 -8.43 17.07
C SER A 567 23.70 -7.52 16.79
N PRO A 568 23.61 -6.19 16.98
CA PRO A 568 24.75 -5.30 16.90
C PRO A 568 25.49 -5.36 18.24
N ASP A 569 26.30 -6.40 18.43
CA ASP A 569 27.44 -6.30 19.34
C ASP A 569 28.65 -5.90 18.50
N LEU A 570 28.90 -4.57 18.44
CA LEU A 570 30.21 -3.89 18.58
C LEU A 570 30.09 -2.39 18.29
#